data_AF-A0ABD3FT41-F1
#
_entry.id   AF-A0ABD3FT41-F1
#
_cell.length_a   1.000
_cell.length_b   1.000
_cell.length_c   1.000
_cell.angle_alpha   90.00
_cell.angle_beta   90.00
_cell.angle_gamma   90.00
#
_symmetry.space_group_name_H-M   'P 1'
#
loop_
_entity.id
_entity.type
_entity.pdbx_description
1 polymer ?
#
loop_
_entity_poly.entity_id
_entity_poly.type
_entity_poly.pdbx_seq_one_letter_code
_entity_poly.pdbx_strand_id
1 'polypeptide(L)'
;MGSQCSKALTATDMTSKPSDEPEKELGPAELCTRLKTSLPIGTRYRTPLKKFPNCFSSVEAVNWMLEHKQARDNSEAVRKCQTLLDRSLIDQVDGPSEFDLDAKRFYRFRAEVF
;
A
#
# COMPACT_ATOMS: atom_id res chain seq x y z
N MET A 1 26.83 -10.75 42.29
CA MET A 1 27.44 -10.60 40.95
C MET A 1 26.89 -11.71 40.07
N GLY A 2 26.34 -11.39 38.91
CA GLY A 2 25.77 -12.33 37.92
C GLY A 2 24.27 -12.60 38.12
N SER A 3 23.36 -12.00 37.34
CA SER A 3 22.87 -12.47 36.02
C SER A 3 22.01 -13.73 36.17
N GLN A 4 20.76 -13.85 35.69
CA GLN A 4 20.09 -13.27 34.54
C GLN A 4 18.58 -13.17 34.80
N CYS A 5 17.97 -12.04 34.43
CA CYS A 5 16.53 -11.93 34.28
C CYS A 5 16.19 -12.04 32.79
N SER A 6 15.18 -12.85 32.52
CA SER A 6 14.58 -13.22 31.26
C SER A 6 14.28 -12.05 30.33
N LYS A 7 14.52 -12.22 29.02
CA LYS A 7 13.66 -11.65 27.97
C LYS A 7 13.49 -12.67 26.84
N ALA A 8 12.38 -13.39 26.89
CA ALA A 8 11.82 -14.09 25.74
C ALA A 8 11.28 -13.03 24.77
N LEU A 9 11.76 -13.05 23.53
CA LEU A 9 11.14 -12.31 22.43
C LEU A 9 10.22 -13.30 21.72
N THR A 10 8.93 -13.11 22.00
CA THR A 10 7.80 -13.81 21.40
C THR A 10 7.78 -13.54 19.90
N ALA A 11 7.84 -14.62 19.11
CA ALA A 11 7.32 -14.63 17.75
C ALA A 11 5.82 -14.36 17.81
N THR A 12 5.39 -13.16 17.44
CA THR A 12 3.97 -12.92 17.15
C THR A 12 3.70 -13.44 15.75
N ASP A 13 3.37 -14.72 15.70
CA ASP A 13 2.52 -15.32 14.68
C ASP A 13 1.20 -14.53 14.67
N MET A 14 1.05 -13.65 13.68
CA MET A 14 -0.22 -13.02 13.38
C MET A 14 -0.96 -13.91 12.38
N THR A 15 -1.50 -15.01 12.91
CA THR A 15 -2.63 -15.71 12.29
C THR A 15 -3.83 -14.76 12.26
N SER A 16 -3.98 -14.03 11.16
CA SER A 16 -5.23 -13.32 10.87
C SER A 16 -6.17 -14.30 10.18
N LYS A 17 -7.24 -14.61 10.90
CA LYS A 17 -8.37 -15.44 10.48
C LYS A 17 -8.82 -15.13 9.05
N PRO A 18 -9.08 -16.17 8.22
CA PRO A 18 -9.82 -16.02 6.98
C PRO A 18 -11.28 -15.78 7.34
N SER A 19 -11.70 -14.51 7.36
CA SER A 19 -13.09 -14.13 7.57
C SER A 19 -13.77 -13.92 6.22
N ASP A 20 -14.67 -14.87 5.95
CA ASP A 20 -15.94 -14.76 5.23
C ASP A 20 -15.99 -14.05 3.87
N GLU A 21 -16.12 -14.93 2.87
CA GLU A 21 -16.87 -14.86 1.61
C GLU A 21 -16.63 -13.71 0.61
N PRO A 22 -16.49 -14.08 -0.68
CA PRO A 22 -16.16 -13.19 -1.77
C PRO A 22 -17.44 -12.50 -2.24
N GLU A 23 -17.35 -11.25 -2.70
CA GLU A 23 -18.01 -10.76 -3.92
C GLU A 23 -17.74 -9.25 -4.02
N LYS A 24 -16.84 -8.88 -4.95
CA LYS A 24 -16.30 -7.53 -5.27
C LYS A 24 -15.02 -7.05 -4.58
N GLU A 25 -14.33 -7.89 -3.83
CA GLU A 25 -12.94 -7.62 -3.45
C GLU A 25 -12.06 -7.90 -4.69
N LEU A 26 -11.62 -6.84 -5.40
CA LEU A 26 -10.75 -7.00 -6.56
C LEU A 26 -9.40 -7.58 -6.08
N GLY A 27 -8.86 -8.58 -6.79
CA GLY A 27 -7.55 -9.14 -6.49
C GLY A 27 -6.46 -8.05 -6.53
N PRO A 28 -5.31 -8.23 -5.84
CA PRO A 28 -4.31 -7.16 -5.68
C PRO A 28 -3.79 -6.60 -7.01
N ALA A 29 -3.63 -7.45 -8.03
CA ALA A 29 -3.24 -7.00 -9.36
C ALA A 29 -4.33 -6.15 -10.05
N GLU A 30 -5.58 -6.60 -10.02
CA GLU A 30 -6.72 -5.87 -10.60
C GLU A 30 -6.99 -4.56 -9.86
N LEU A 31 -6.89 -4.60 -8.52
CA LEU A 31 -7.01 -3.42 -7.68
C LEU A 31 -5.91 -2.40 -7.99
N CYS A 32 -4.67 -2.85 -8.21
CA CYS A 32 -3.57 -2.00 -8.68
C CYS A 32 -3.89 -1.38 -10.05
N THR A 33 -4.39 -2.15 -11.02
CA THR A 33 -4.80 -1.66 -12.34
C THR A 33 -5.90 -0.60 -12.21
N ARG A 34 -6.92 -0.86 -11.39
CA ARG A 34 -8.05 0.04 -11.16
C ARG A 34 -7.61 1.35 -10.51
N LEU A 35 -6.80 1.28 -9.45
CA LEU A 35 -6.12 2.43 -8.85
C LEU A 35 -5.32 3.19 -9.90
N LYS A 36 -4.57 2.47 -10.75
CA LYS A 36 -3.76 3.08 -11.83
C LYS A 36 -4.62 3.80 -12.89
N THR A 37 -5.83 3.34 -13.15
CA THR A 37 -6.73 3.97 -14.14
C THR A 37 -7.58 5.10 -13.56
N SER A 38 -7.84 5.07 -12.25
CA SER A 38 -8.84 5.91 -11.62
C SER A 38 -8.27 6.97 -10.68
N LEU A 39 -7.06 6.80 -10.14
CA LEU A 39 -6.38 7.89 -9.46
C LEU A 39 -5.98 8.98 -10.47
N PRO A 40 -5.89 10.25 -10.03
CA PRO A 40 -5.39 11.33 -10.86
C PRO A 40 -3.86 11.23 -11.00
N ILE A 41 -3.40 10.17 -11.66
CA ILE A 41 -1.97 9.91 -11.89
C ILE A 41 -1.54 10.73 -13.09
N GLY A 42 -1.44 12.03 -12.84
CA GLY A 42 -0.85 12.97 -13.75
C GLY A 42 0.65 12.71 -13.88
N THR A 43 1.21 13.06 -15.04
CA THR A 43 2.67 13.16 -15.18
C THR A 43 3.15 14.29 -14.27
N ARG A 44 3.77 13.96 -13.13
CA ARG A 44 4.35 14.94 -12.22
C ARG A 44 5.78 15.24 -12.68
N TYR A 45 6.06 16.51 -12.97
CA TYR A 45 7.36 16.98 -13.40
C TYR A 45 8.18 17.36 -12.15
N ARG A 46 9.16 16.53 -11.76
CA ARG A 46 10.11 16.90 -10.69
C ARG A 46 11.20 17.84 -11.22
N THR A 47 11.53 17.73 -12.50
CA THR A 47 12.48 18.57 -13.26
C THR A 47 12.11 18.51 -14.75
N PRO A 48 12.55 19.46 -15.59
CA PRO A 48 12.28 19.42 -17.04
C PRO A 48 12.78 18.15 -17.74
N LEU A 49 13.76 17.43 -17.17
CA LEU A 49 14.28 16.17 -17.71
C LEU A 49 13.76 14.90 -17.03
N LYS A 50 13.21 14.98 -15.81
CA LYS A 50 12.83 13.79 -15.03
C LYS A 50 11.32 13.77 -14.78
N LYS A 51 10.64 13.06 -15.69
CA LYS A 51 9.21 12.75 -15.60
C LYS A 51 9.05 11.55 -14.66
N PHE A 52 8.26 11.70 -13.61
CA PHE A 52 7.76 10.56 -12.84
C PHE A 52 6.27 10.42 -13.14
N PRO A 53 5.92 9.70 -14.22
CA PRO A 53 4.54 9.31 -14.42
C PRO A 53 4.15 8.32 -13.30
N ASN A 54 2.87 8.28 -12.97
CA ASN A 54 2.28 7.27 -12.10
C ASN A 54 2.60 7.36 -10.59
N CYS A 55 2.77 8.56 -10.03
CA CYS A 55 2.91 8.76 -8.57
C CYS A 55 1.60 9.21 -7.92
N PHE A 56 1.36 8.75 -6.70
CA PHE A 56 0.20 9.09 -5.87
C PHE A 56 0.60 9.13 -4.38
N SER A 57 -0.17 9.84 -3.57
CA SER A 57 -0.03 9.83 -2.11
C SER A 57 -0.79 8.66 -1.47
N SER A 58 -0.37 8.17 -0.29
CA SER A 58 -1.15 7.11 0.38
C SER A 58 -2.58 7.54 0.70
N VAL A 59 -2.78 8.83 0.98
CA VAL A 59 -4.11 9.41 1.23
C VAL A 59 -5.00 9.30 0.00
N GLU A 60 -4.48 9.57 -1.20
CA GLU A 60 -5.24 9.40 -2.44
C GLU A 60 -5.64 7.93 -2.68
N ALA A 61 -4.71 6.98 -2.46
CA ALA A 61 -5.04 5.56 -2.61
C ALA A 61 -6.09 5.07 -1.60
N VAL A 62 -5.96 5.49 -0.33
CA VAL A 62 -6.94 5.15 0.71
C VAL A 62 -8.30 5.80 0.42
N ASN A 63 -8.32 7.08 0.04
CA ASN A 63 -9.55 7.76 -0.34
C ASN A 63 -10.24 7.04 -1.49
N TRP A 64 -9.50 6.66 -2.52
CA TRP A 64 -10.03 5.90 -3.65
C TRP A 64 -10.64 4.57 -3.22
N MET A 65 -9.97 3.84 -2.31
CA MET A 65 -10.48 2.57 -1.79
C MET A 65 -11.79 2.75 -1.02
N LEU A 66 -11.93 3.84 -0.26
CA LEU A 66 -13.16 4.16 0.47
C LEU A 66 -14.29 4.56 -0.50
N GLU A 67 -13.99 5.42 -1.49
CA GLU A 67 -14.95 5.86 -2.50
C GLU A 67 -15.51 4.69 -3.33
N HIS A 68 -14.65 3.74 -3.68
CA HIS A 68 -15.02 2.55 -4.47
C HIS A 68 -15.49 1.37 -3.61
N LYS A 69 -15.63 1.57 -2.30
CA LYS A 69 -16.00 0.53 -1.32
C LYS A 69 -15.10 -0.72 -1.39
N GLN A 70 -13.84 -0.54 -1.80
CA GLN A 70 -12.79 -1.56 -1.74
C GLN A 70 -12.22 -1.72 -0.32
N ALA A 71 -12.45 -0.74 0.55
CA ALA A 71 -12.17 -0.80 1.96
C ALA A 71 -13.36 -0.22 2.75
N ARG A 72 -13.58 -0.77 3.95
CA ARG A 72 -14.59 -0.26 4.89
C ARG A 72 -14.05 0.90 5.72
N ASP A 73 -12.75 0.87 6.00
CA ASP A 73 -12.06 1.81 6.89
C ASP A 73 -10.65 2.11 6.39
N ASN A 74 -10.05 3.21 6.88
CA ASN A 74 -8.67 3.57 6.56
C ASN A 74 -7.69 2.43 6.88
N SER A 75 -7.88 1.71 7.99
CA SER A 75 -7.04 0.58 8.38
C SER A 75 -7.12 -0.61 7.40
N GLU A 76 -8.31 -0.90 6.88
CA GLU A 76 -8.50 -1.93 5.83
C GLU A 76 -7.80 -1.50 4.53
N ALA A 77 -7.94 -0.22 4.17
CA ALA A 77 -7.32 0.34 2.98
C ALA A 77 -5.79 0.30 3.06
N VAL A 78 -5.24 0.67 4.22
CA VAL A 78 -3.80 0.56 4.53
C VAL A 78 -3.31 -0.88 4.39
N ARG A 79 -4.03 -1.86 4.94
CA ARG A 79 -3.67 -3.29 4.79
C ARG A 79 -3.68 -3.76 3.34
N LYS A 80 -4.65 -3.30 2.54
CA LYS A 80 -4.71 -3.61 1.09
C LYS A 80 -3.55 -2.96 0.35
N CYS A 81 -3.26 -1.69 0.59
CA CYS A 81 -2.10 -1.00 0.00
C CYS A 81 -0.76 -1.64 0.42
N GLN A 82 -0.62 -2.04 1.69
CA GLN A 82 0.55 -2.77 2.17
C GLN A 82 0.73 -4.10 1.41
N THR A 83 -0.36 -4.80 1.11
CA THR A 83 -0.34 -6.03 0.30
C THR A 83 0.12 -5.74 -1.14
N LEU A 84 -0.26 -4.61 -1.72
CA LEU A 84 0.25 -4.19 -3.04
C LEU A 84 1.75 -3.94 -3.01
N LEU A 85 2.24 -3.34 -1.92
CA LEU A 85 3.64 -3.00 -1.73
C LEU A 85 4.50 -4.26 -1.49
N ASP A 86 4.02 -5.19 -0.67
CA ASP A 86 4.64 -6.51 -0.44
C ASP A 86 4.77 -7.30 -1.76
N ARG A 87 3.73 -7.26 -2.60
CA ARG A 87 3.74 -7.85 -3.94
C ARG A 87 4.54 -7.06 -4.98
N SER A 88 5.22 -5.99 -4.59
CA SER A 88 5.99 -5.11 -5.48
C SER A 88 5.17 -4.54 -6.65
N LEU A 89 3.85 -4.40 -6.47
CA LEU A 89 2.96 -3.76 -7.46
C LEU A 89 3.08 -2.23 -7.39
N ILE A 90 3.32 -1.72 -6.19
CA ILE A 90 3.64 -0.33 -5.92
C ILE A 90 4.97 -0.25 -5.18
N ASP A 91 5.75 0.77 -5.47
CA ASP A 91 7.01 1.08 -4.82
C ASP A 91 6.89 2.38 -4.05
N GLN A 92 7.49 2.44 -2.87
CA GLN A 92 7.64 3.70 -2.16
C GLN A 92 8.76 4.53 -2.80
N VAL A 93 8.54 5.84 -2.97
CA VAL A 93 9.49 6.72 -3.67
C VAL A 93 10.66 7.18 -2.79
N ASP A 94 10.41 7.41 -1.49
CA ASP A 94 11.35 8.13 -0.61
C ASP A 94 11.39 7.58 0.84
N GLY A 95 11.24 6.26 1.05
CA GLY A 95 11.38 5.72 2.41
C GLY A 95 11.22 4.20 2.57
N PRO A 96 10.88 3.73 3.79
CA PRO A 96 10.86 2.30 4.13
C PRO A 96 9.80 1.52 3.35
N SER A 97 9.95 0.18 3.26
CA SER A 97 9.01 -0.73 2.60
C SER A 97 7.71 -0.98 3.40
N GLU A 98 7.26 0.00 4.16
CA GLU A 98 6.06 -0.06 4.99
C GLU A 98 5.10 1.04 4.52
N PHE A 99 3.86 0.63 4.25
CA PHE A 99 2.81 1.53 3.82
C PHE A 99 2.23 2.27 5.01
N ASP A 100 2.54 3.56 5.06
CA ASP A 100 2.01 4.51 6.04
C ASP A 100 1.04 5.49 5.36
N LEU A 101 -0.07 5.76 6.06
CA LEU A 101 -1.07 6.72 5.66
C LEU A 101 -0.66 8.14 6.05
N ASP A 102 0.09 8.79 5.16
CA ASP A 102 0.67 10.12 5.36
C ASP A 102 0.59 10.93 4.07
N ALA A 103 0.17 12.19 4.17
CA ALA A 103 0.18 13.12 3.03
C ALA A 103 1.60 13.42 2.50
N LYS A 104 2.63 13.12 3.29
CA LYS A 104 4.05 13.30 2.92
C LYS A 104 4.65 12.08 2.23
N ARG A 105 3.97 10.94 2.25
CA ARG A 105 4.46 9.69 1.66
C ARG A 105 3.89 9.53 0.26
N PHE A 106 4.81 9.32 -0.68
CA PHE A 106 4.51 9.12 -2.09
C PHE A 106 4.88 7.71 -2.52
N TYR A 107 4.00 7.13 -3.30
CA TYR A 107 4.13 5.80 -3.88
C TYR A 107 4.04 5.95 -5.40
N ARG A 108 4.68 5.02 -6.09
CA ARG A 108 4.64 4.91 -7.55
C ARG A 108 4.17 3.51 -7.94
N PHE A 109 3.46 3.42 -9.05
CA PHE A 109 3.15 2.12 -9.64
C PHE A 109 4.38 1.54 -10.32
N ARG A 110 4.66 0.24 -10.10
CA ARG A 110 5.73 -0.45 -10.83
C ARG A 110 5.28 -0.68 -12.26
N ALA A 111 6.05 -0.16 -13.22
CA ALA A 111 5.72 -0.24 -14.64
C ALA A 111 5.84 -1.65 -15.21
N GLU A 112 6.64 -2.51 -14.57
CA GLU A 112 7.07 -3.82 -15.09
C GLU A 112 6.03 -4.95 -14.90
N VAL A 113 4.94 -4.70 -14.18
CA VAL A 113 3.95 -5.73 -13.84
C VAL A 113 2.83 -5.83 -14.89
N PHE A 114 3.03 -5.22 -16.07
CA PHE A 114 2.10 -5.24 -17.20
C PHE A 114 2.85 -5.32 -18.53
#